data_AF-A0A2V9WKZ6-F1
#
_entry.id   AF-A0A2V9WKZ6-F1
#
_cell.length_a   1.000
_cell.length_b   1.000
_cell.length_c   1.000
_cell.angle_alpha   90.00
_cell.angle_beta   90.00
_cell.angle_gamma   90.00
#
_symmetry.space_group_name_H-M   'P 1'
#
loop_
_entity.id
_entity.type
_entity.pdbx_description
1 polymer ?
#
loop_
_entity_poly.entity_id
_entity_poly.type
_entity_poly.pdbx_seq_one_letter_code
_entity_poly.pdbx_strand_id
1 'polypeptide(L)'
;MRALFYLAITPHTCNQLCDRRQNMQETPQQYTQRMLGYVNGKDPLRIQKETAKKLQRLTKPLSKRQLARQPAPGKWSIAQIMAHLADAELVGGWRMRSVLANNGTSLQPFDQEAWAETLGYSRRDAKTSLEMFRVLRENNLKLLQSVPKNLWENYGMHQERGKETISHIVRMFAGHDLNHLGQIERIAKESRRK
;
A
#
# COMPACT_ATOMS: atom_id res chain seq x y z
N MET A 1 -47.11 -20.81 -52.48
CA MET A 1 -46.90 -19.51 -51.81
C MET A 1 -46.17 -19.75 -50.50
N ARG A 2 -44.92 -19.27 -50.39
CA ARG A 2 -44.05 -19.48 -49.21
C ARG A 2 -44.41 -18.46 -48.13
N ALA A 3 -44.84 -18.92 -46.96
CA ALA A 3 -44.93 -18.11 -45.76
C ALA A 3 -43.70 -18.43 -44.88
N LEU A 4 -42.83 -17.44 -44.71
CA LEU A 4 -41.67 -17.48 -43.81
C LEU A 4 -42.19 -17.27 -42.38
N PHE A 5 -42.12 -18.32 -41.56
CA PHE A 5 -42.33 -18.20 -40.11
C PHE A 5 -41.05 -17.62 -39.47
N TYR A 6 -41.14 -16.39 -38.98
CA TYR A 6 -40.16 -15.81 -38.07
C TYR A 6 -40.26 -16.51 -36.71
N LEU A 7 -39.20 -17.22 -36.32
CA LEU A 7 -39.00 -17.68 -34.94
C LEU A 7 -38.64 -16.48 -34.07
N ALA A 8 -39.60 -16.00 -33.28
CA ALA A 8 -39.36 -15.06 -32.21
C ALA A 8 -38.62 -15.78 -31.07
N ILE A 9 -37.34 -15.48 -30.91
CA ILE A 9 -36.56 -15.89 -29.74
C ILE A 9 -37.03 -15.04 -28.56
N THR A 10 -37.69 -15.67 -27.60
CA THR A 10 -38.01 -15.04 -26.32
C THR A 10 -36.72 -14.89 -25.50
N PRO A 11 -36.43 -13.73 -24.90
CA PRO A 11 -35.31 -13.61 -23.99
C PRO A 11 -35.68 -14.29 -22.66
N HIS A 12 -35.25 -15.55 -22.50
CA HIS A 12 -35.19 -16.19 -21.20
C HIS A 12 -34.14 -15.49 -20.33
N THR A 13 -34.64 -14.78 -19.31
CA THR A 13 -34.08 -14.66 -17.96
C THR A 13 -32.66 -15.20 -17.75
N CYS A 14 -31.67 -14.31 -17.80
CA CYS A 14 -30.44 -14.47 -17.01
C CYS A 14 -29.94 -13.09 -16.61
N ASN A 15 -30.74 -12.36 -15.83
CA ASN A 15 -30.38 -11.05 -15.30
C ASN A 15 -30.60 -11.04 -13.79
N GLN A 16 -29.88 -11.90 -13.06
CA GLN A 16 -29.90 -11.89 -11.58
C GLN A 16 -28.68 -12.54 -10.90
N LEU A 17 -27.64 -12.95 -11.63
CA LEU A 17 -26.46 -13.61 -11.04
C LEU A 17 -25.10 -12.95 -11.34
N CYS A 18 -25.04 -11.90 -12.16
CA CYS A 18 -23.80 -11.12 -12.37
C CYS A 18 -23.56 -10.00 -11.33
N ASP A 19 -24.50 -9.77 -10.40
CA ASP A 19 -24.47 -8.62 -9.49
C ASP A 19 -24.29 -9.00 -8.00
N ARG A 20 -23.60 -10.12 -7.72
CA ARG A 20 -23.34 -10.58 -6.33
C ARG A 20 -21.88 -10.76 -5.98
N ARG A 21 -21.00 -9.90 -6.53
CA ARG A 21 -19.71 -9.53 -5.92
C ARG A 21 -19.29 -8.13 -6.39
N GLN A 22 -20.06 -7.10 -6.06
CA GLN A 22 -19.44 -5.79 -5.87
C GLN A 22 -18.59 -5.90 -4.60
N ASN A 23 -17.36 -6.41 -4.77
CA ASN A 23 -16.30 -6.27 -3.80
C ASN A 23 -16.13 -4.75 -3.66
N MET A 24 -16.71 -4.15 -2.60
CA MET A 24 -16.64 -2.72 -2.35
C MET A 24 -15.18 -2.38 -2.01
N GLN A 25 -14.33 -2.33 -3.04
CA GLN A 25 -12.97 -1.85 -2.93
C GLN A 25 -13.04 -0.37 -2.58
N GLU A 26 -12.26 0.01 -1.58
CA GLU A 26 -12.13 1.39 -1.14
C GLU A 26 -11.71 2.28 -2.32
N THR A 27 -12.37 3.42 -2.52
CA THR A 27 -11.97 4.36 -3.57
C THR A 27 -10.62 5.00 -3.23
N PRO A 28 -9.88 5.55 -4.21
CA PRO A 28 -8.62 6.25 -3.94
C PRO A 28 -8.78 7.40 -2.92
N GLN A 29 -9.93 8.07 -2.92
CA GLN A 29 -10.24 9.16 -1.98
C GLN A 29 -10.53 8.64 -0.57
N GLN A 30 -11.29 7.55 -0.44
CA GLN A 30 -11.52 6.90 0.86
C GLN A 30 -10.20 6.40 1.46
N TYR A 31 -9.35 5.78 0.64
CA TYR A 31 -8.01 5.36 1.02
C TYR A 31 -7.17 6.53 1.53
N THR A 32 -7.16 7.63 0.79
CA THR A 32 -6.45 8.87 1.17
C THR A 32 -6.94 9.38 2.52
N GLN A 33 -8.26 9.49 2.69
CA GLN A 33 -8.87 9.97 3.93
C GLN A 33 -8.49 9.07 5.12
N ARG A 34 -8.51 7.75 4.93
CA ARG A 34 -8.14 6.78 5.98
C ARG A 34 -6.66 6.89 6.34
N MET A 35 -5.76 6.98 5.36
CA MET A 35 -4.32 7.15 5.61
C MET A 35 -4.04 8.43 6.38
N LEU A 36 -4.59 9.57 5.95
CA LEU A 36 -4.39 10.85 6.64
C LEU A 36 -5.03 10.85 8.03
N GLY A 37 -6.14 10.13 8.22
CA GLY A 37 -6.79 9.95 9.52
C GLY A 37 -5.87 9.35 10.58
N TYR A 38 -5.00 8.40 10.24
CA TYR A 38 -4.03 7.82 11.18
C TYR A 38 -2.97 8.83 11.68
N VAL A 39 -2.73 9.90 10.92
CA VAL A 39 -1.63 10.86 11.14
C VAL A 39 -2.11 12.12 11.84
N ASN A 40 -3.43 12.35 11.97
CA ASN A 40 -3.97 13.54 12.60
C ASN A 40 -3.39 13.78 14.01
N GLY A 41 -2.88 14.99 14.23
CA GLY A 41 -2.23 15.39 15.49
C GLY A 41 -0.87 14.74 15.76
N LYS A 42 -0.27 14.06 14.78
CA LYS A 42 1.03 13.39 14.93
C LYS A 42 2.06 13.97 13.95
N ASP A 43 3.33 13.87 14.33
CA ASP A 43 4.45 14.21 13.45
C ASP A 43 4.71 13.06 12.46
N PRO A 44 4.48 13.25 11.14
CA PRO A 44 4.66 12.21 10.14
C PRO A 44 6.13 11.79 9.97
N LEU A 45 7.09 12.71 10.12
CA LEU A 45 8.51 12.39 10.02
C LEU A 45 8.96 11.54 11.21
N ARG A 46 8.47 11.86 12.42
CA ARG A 46 8.74 11.04 13.60
C ARG A 46 8.16 9.64 13.46
N ILE A 47 6.92 9.51 12.97
CA ILE A 47 6.31 8.20 12.69
C ILE A 47 7.22 7.39 11.78
N GLN A 48 7.55 7.95 10.61
CA GLN A 48 8.36 7.28 9.60
C GLN A 48 9.76 6.89 10.11
N LYS A 49 10.39 7.74 10.95
CA LYS A 49 11.68 7.46 11.60
C LYS A 49 11.62 6.26 12.56
N GLU A 50 10.49 6.07 13.24
CA GLU A 50 10.33 5.01 14.24
C GLU A 50 9.84 3.67 13.66
N THR A 51 9.24 3.68 12.46
CA THR A 51 8.56 2.51 11.87
C THR A 51 9.45 1.28 11.74
N ALA A 52 10.64 1.39 11.16
CA ALA A 52 11.54 0.24 10.98
C ALA A 52 11.90 -0.43 12.32
N LYS A 53 12.18 0.37 13.36
CA LYS A 53 12.45 -0.12 14.71
C LYS A 53 11.22 -0.79 15.34
N LYS A 54 10.01 -0.27 15.08
CA LYS A 54 8.75 -0.88 15.55
C LYS A 54 8.49 -2.22 14.87
N LEU A 55 8.64 -2.30 13.56
CA LEU A 55 8.54 -3.54 12.78
C LEU A 55 9.51 -4.60 13.32
N GLN A 56 10.79 -4.23 13.48
CA GLN A 56 11.80 -5.13 14.01
C GLN A 56 11.41 -5.70 15.39
N ARG A 57 10.91 -4.86 16.31
CA ARG A 57 10.48 -5.33 17.64
C ARG A 57 9.30 -6.29 17.57
N LEU A 58 8.32 -6.02 16.70
CA LEU A 58 7.13 -6.86 16.55
C LEU A 58 7.47 -8.25 15.97
N THR A 59 8.42 -8.30 15.04
CA THR A 59 8.71 -9.50 14.24
C THR A 59 9.89 -10.32 14.75
N LYS A 60 10.85 -9.72 15.49
CA LYS A 60 12.01 -10.43 16.07
C LYS A 60 11.66 -11.73 16.83
N PRO A 61 10.60 -11.81 17.65
CA PRO A 61 10.29 -13.03 18.40
C PRO A 61 9.52 -14.10 17.58
N LEU A 62 9.19 -13.84 16.31
CA LEU A 62 8.41 -14.76 15.48
C LEU A 62 9.33 -15.67 14.65
N SER A 63 8.97 -16.95 14.54
CA SER A 63 9.61 -17.89 13.63
C SER A 63 9.30 -17.58 12.16
N LYS A 64 10.11 -18.09 11.22
CA LYS A 64 9.84 -17.98 9.78
C LYS A 64 8.44 -18.48 9.41
N ARG A 65 8.00 -19.59 10.01
CA ARG A 65 6.66 -20.16 9.80
C ARG A 65 5.55 -19.21 10.27
N GLN A 66 5.71 -18.57 11.43
CA GLN A 66 4.75 -17.58 11.92
C GLN A 66 4.71 -16.33 11.03
N LEU A 67 5.85 -15.85 10.54
CA LEU A 67 5.93 -14.70 9.64
C LEU A 67 5.27 -14.97 8.28
N ALA A 68 5.38 -16.20 7.77
CA ALA A 68 4.80 -16.62 6.49
C ALA A 68 3.33 -17.04 6.57
N ARG A 69 2.77 -17.19 7.77
CA ARG A 69 1.39 -17.64 7.95
C ARG A 69 0.41 -16.52 7.57
N GLN A 70 -0.52 -16.81 6.67
CA GLN A 70 -1.65 -15.93 6.39
C GLN A 70 -2.70 -16.03 7.51
N PRO A 71 -3.25 -14.91 7.98
CA PRO A 71 -4.24 -14.92 9.06
C PRO A 71 -5.62 -15.42 8.60
N ALA A 72 -5.94 -15.23 7.32
CA ALA A 72 -7.19 -15.68 6.68
C ALA A 72 -6.98 -15.82 5.17
N PRO A 73 -7.86 -16.56 4.45
CA PRO A 73 -7.82 -16.64 3.00
C PRO A 73 -7.83 -15.25 2.34
N GLY A 74 -6.93 -15.03 1.38
CA GLY A 74 -6.81 -13.75 0.67
C GLY A 74 -6.24 -12.60 1.51
N LYS A 75 -5.70 -12.85 2.71
CA LYS A 75 -5.01 -11.83 3.52
C LYS A 75 -3.51 -12.09 3.53
N TRP A 76 -2.74 -11.02 3.39
CA TRP A 76 -1.28 -11.10 3.44
C TRP A 76 -0.77 -11.54 4.81
N SER A 77 0.27 -12.36 4.78
CA SER A 77 1.10 -12.68 5.95
C SER A 77 1.98 -11.49 6.36
N ILE A 78 2.63 -11.56 7.52
CA ILE A 78 3.58 -10.53 7.95
C ILE A 78 4.74 -10.40 6.95
N ALA A 79 5.25 -11.52 6.42
CA ALA A 79 6.31 -11.50 5.42
C ALA A 79 5.89 -10.76 4.13
N GLN A 80 4.67 -10.99 3.65
CA GLN A 80 4.12 -10.29 2.49
C GLN A 80 3.90 -8.79 2.75
N ILE A 81 3.38 -8.42 3.93
CA ILE A 81 3.24 -6.99 4.31
C ILE A 81 4.60 -6.31 4.35
N MET A 82 5.64 -7.00 4.82
CA MET A 82 6.98 -6.42 4.87
C MET A 82 7.62 -6.27 3.49
N ALA A 83 7.39 -7.21 2.57
CA ALA A 83 7.78 -7.06 1.17
C ALA A 83 7.08 -5.84 0.53
N HIS A 84 5.78 -5.71 0.76
CA HIS A 84 4.99 -4.57 0.30
C HIS A 84 5.52 -3.23 0.83
N LEU A 85 5.82 -3.14 2.14
CA LEU A 85 6.38 -1.92 2.72
C LEU A 85 7.71 -1.54 2.07
N ALA A 86 8.59 -2.50 1.79
CA ALA A 86 9.87 -2.25 1.13
C ALA A 86 9.69 -1.69 -0.28
N ASP A 87 8.83 -2.30 -1.08
CA ASP A 87 8.59 -1.88 -2.46
C ASP A 87 7.78 -0.56 -2.52
N ALA A 88 6.85 -0.34 -1.59
CA ALA A 88 6.15 0.94 -1.45
C ALA A 88 7.13 2.07 -1.10
N GLU A 89 8.10 1.84 -0.21
CA GLU A 89 9.13 2.83 0.15
C GLU A 89 10.03 3.18 -1.04
N LEU A 90 10.34 2.21 -1.91
CA LEU A 90 11.04 2.45 -3.17
C LEU A 90 10.23 3.39 -4.07
N VAL A 91 8.94 3.12 -4.26
CA VAL A 91 8.03 3.97 -5.04
C VAL A 91 7.93 5.37 -4.44
N GLY A 92 7.79 5.49 -3.12
CA GLY A 92 7.75 6.77 -2.41
C GLY A 92 9.03 7.57 -2.62
N GLY A 93 10.18 6.93 -2.47
CA GLY A 93 11.50 7.53 -2.70
C GLY A 93 11.68 8.04 -4.12
N TRP A 94 11.19 7.29 -5.12
CA TRP A 94 11.18 7.71 -6.52
C TRP A 94 10.28 8.93 -6.73
N ARG A 95 9.01 8.87 -6.29
CA ARG A 95 8.04 9.97 -6.45
C ARG A 95 8.54 11.27 -5.82
N MET A 96 9.11 11.22 -4.61
CA MET A 96 9.67 12.40 -3.97
C MET A 96 10.76 13.06 -4.82
N ARG A 97 11.69 12.26 -5.37
CA ARG A 97 12.76 12.77 -6.25
C ARG A 97 12.20 13.35 -7.55
N SER A 98 11.23 12.68 -8.18
CA SER A 98 10.59 13.18 -9.39
C SER A 98 9.90 14.52 -9.18
N VAL A 99 9.17 14.68 -8.07
CA VAL A 99 8.47 15.93 -7.71
C VAL A 99 9.45 17.06 -7.37
N LEU A 100 10.52 16.75 -6.64
CA LEU A 100 11.55 17.73 -6.28
C LEU A 100 12.32 18.22 -7.51
N ALA A 101 12.59 17.32 -8.47
CA ALA A 101 13.29 17.67 -9.71
C ALA A 101 12.38 18.35 -10.76
N ASN A 102 11.12 17.92 -10.83
CA ASN A 102 10.16 18.38 -11.84
C ASN A 102 8.78 18.61 -11.19
N ASN A 103 8.53 19.85 -10.78
CA ASN A 103 7.25 20.23 -10.20
C ASN A 103 6.11 20.03 -11.23
N GLY A 104 5.00 19.45 -10.77
CA GLY A 104 3.84 19.11 -11.61
C GLY A 104 3.95 17.79 -12.37
N THR A 105 4.99 16.98 -12.15
CA THR A 105 5.17 15.69 -12.84
C THR A 105 4.02 14.69 -12.57
N SER A 106 3.75 13.79 -13.53
CA SER A 106 2.74 12.74 -13.38
C SER A 106 3.25 11.62 -12.47
N LEU A 107 2.43 11.17 -11.51
CA LEU A 107 2.76 10.07 -10.61
C LEU A 107 1.94 8.84 -10.95
N GLN A 108 2.62 7.77 -11.37
CA GLN A 108 1.99 6.51 -11.74
C GLN A 108 1.51 5.75 -10.48
N PRO A 109 0.30 5.18 -10.49
CA PRO A 109 -0.12 4.19 -9.49
C PRO A 109 0.64 2.87 -9.71
N PHE A 110 0.53 1.96 -8.75
CA PHE A 110 1.00 0.58 -8.93
C PHE A 110 -0.04 -0.38 -8.36
N ASP A 111 -0.21 -1.53 -9.00
CA ASP A 111 -1.08 -2.60 -8.52
C ASP A 111 -0.32 -3.46 -7.51
N GLN A 112 -0.61 -3.24 -6.24
CA GLN A 112 0.04 -3.94 -5.13
C GLN A 112 -0.25 -5.45 -5.11
N GLU A 113 -1.42 -5.89 -5.61
CA GLU A 113 -1.77 -7.32 -5.64
C GLU A 113 -1.03 -8.00 -6.80
N ALA A 114 -0.98 -7.36 -7.97
CA ALA A 114 -0.19 -7.85 -9.10
C ALA A 114 1.31 -7.93 -8.74
N TRP A 115 1.83 -6.96 -7.99
CA TRP A 115 3.20 -6.99 -7.47
C TRP A 115 3.39 -8.12 -6.48
N ALA A 116 2.47 -8.31 -5.53
CA ALA A 116 2.57 -9.36 -4.54
C ALA A 116 2.62 -10.76 -5.18
N GLU A 117 1.82 -10.99 -6.21
CA GLU A 117 1.80 -12.23 -6.98
C GLU A 117 3.06 -12.38 -7.85
N THR A 118 3.31 -11.43 -8.75
CA THR A 118 4.34 -11.52 -9.80
C THR A 118 5.75 -11.46 -9.23
N LEU A 119 5.99 -10.58 -8.24
CA LEU A 119 7.29 -10.45 -7.57
C LEU A 119 7.47 -11.50 -6.45
N GLY A 120 6.49 -12.39 -6.26
CA GLY A 120 6.60 -13.54 -5.39
C GLY A 120 6.74 -13.19 -3.90
N TYR A 121 5.92 -12.27 -3.38
CA TYR A 121 6.01 -11.83 -1.98
C TYR A 121 5.88 -12.98 -0.98
N SER A 122 5.13 -14.03 -1.31
CA SER A 122 5.00 -15.23 -0.48
C SER A 122 6.31 -15.99 -0.26
N ARG A 123 7.31 -15.79 -1.13
CA ARG A 123 8.63 -16.42 -1.07
C ARG A 123 9.73 -15.49 -0.55
N ARG A 124 9.46 -14.20 -0.37
CA ARG A 124 10.48 -13.23 0.10
C ARG A 124 10.78 -13.45 1.59
N ASP A 125 12.06 -13.42 1.95
CA ASP A 125 12.47 -13.45 3.35
C ASP A 125 12.12 -12.11 4.02
N ALA A 126 11.33 -12.19 5.09
CA ALA A 126 10.88 -11.01 5.82
C ALA A 126 12.07 -10.15 6.30
N LYS A 127 13.15 -10.75 6.84
CA LYS A 127 14.26 -9.96 7.37
C LYS A 127 14.94 -9.16 6.27
N THR A 128 15.10 -9.74 5.08
CA THR A 128 15.63 -9.03 3.91
C THR A 128 14.72 -7.86 3.51
N SER A 129 13.40 -8.06 3.46
CA SER A 129 12.46 -6.98 3.17
C SER A 129 12.48 -5.87 4.23
N LEU A 130 12.60 -6.21 5.52
CA LEU A 130 12.75 -5.22 6.58
C LEU A 130 14.00 -4.36 6.39
N GLU A 131 15.11 -5.00 6.03
CA GLU A 131 16.38 -4.31 5.86
C GLU A 131 16.34 -3.38 4.65
N MET A 132 15.75 -3.82 3.53
CA MET A 132 15.51 -2.97 2.36
C MET A 132 14.65 -1.76 2.73
N PHE A 133 13.53 -1.97 3.43
CA PHE A 133 12.69 -0.89 3.93
C PHE A 133 13.47 0.08 4.83
N ARG A 134 14.25 -0.43 5.78
CA ARG A 134 15.06 0.39 6.71
C ARG A 134 16.03 1.30 5.97
N VAL A 135 16.82 0.74 5.05
CA VAL A 135 17.84 1.49 4.30
C VAL A 135 17.20 2.55 3.40
N LEU A 136 16.14 2.20 2.68
CA LEU A 136 15.40 3.14 1.83
C LEU A 136 14.79 4.28 2.67
N ARG A 137 14.16 3.93 3.80
CA ARG A 137 13.55 4.91 4.71
C ARG A 137 14.58 5.88 5.27
N GLU A 138 15.72 5.39 5.74
CA GLU A 138 16.80 6.24 6.26
C GLU A 138 17.33 7.18 5.18
N ASN A 139 17.51 6.68 3.95
CA ASN A 139 17.94 7.49 2.83
C ASN A 139 16.92 8.58 2.46
N ASN A 140 15.64 8.22 2.38
CA ASN A 140 14.55 9.14 2.09
C ASN A 140 14.39 10.22 3.18
N LEU A 141 14.53 9.86 4.46
CA LEU A 141 14.48 10.84 5.55
C LEU A 141 15.66 11.82 5.51
N LYS A 142 16.88 11.35 5.14
CA LYS A 142 18.04 12.24 4.92
C LYS A 142 17.81 13.20 3.76
N LEU A 143 17.24 12.73 2.65
CA LEU A 143 16.82 13.59 1.54
C LEU A 143 15.84 14.67 2.02
N LEU A 144 14.78 14.29 2.73
CA LEU A 144 13.78 15.24 3.22
C LEU A 144 14.36 16.28 4.20
N GLN A 145 15.40 15.92 4.95
CA GLN A 145 16.12 16.85 5.84
C GLN A 145 16.94 17.87 5.05
N SER A 146 17.52 17.49 3.91
CA SER A 146 18.32 18.41 3.07
C SER A 146 17.47 19.32 2.16
N VAL A 147 16.19 19.01 1.97
CA VAL A 147 15.30 19.77 1.09
C VAL A 147 14.83 21.07 1.75
N PRO A 148 15.05 22.25 1.13
CA PRO A 148 14.52 23.53 1.59
C PRO A 148 13.00 23.52 1.76
N LYS A 149 12.50 24.20 2.80
CA LYS A 149 11.07 24.16 3.16
C LYS A 149 10.13 24.68 2.08
N ASN A 150 10.54 25.64 1.27
CA ASN A 150 9.74 26.12 0.15
C ASN A 150 9.48 25.04 -0.92
N LEU A 151 10.37 24.04 -1.06
CA LEU A 151 10.17 22.93 -2.00
C LEU A 151 9.23 21.85 -1.49
N TRP A 152 8.79 21.92 -0.23
CA TRP A 152 7.82 20.95 0.31
C TRP A 152 6.42 21.10 -0.32
N GLU A 153 6.15 22.25 -0.92
CA GLU A 153 4.91 22.52 -1.66
C GLU A 153 5.01 22.18 -3.16
N ASN A 154 6.18 21.75 -3.65
CA ASN A 154 6.25 21.10 -4.96
C ASN A 154 5.37 19.84 -4.93
N TYR A 155 4.76 19.55 -6.07
CA TYR A 155 3.77 18.50 -6.19
C TYR A 155 3.95 17.67 -7.45
N GLY A 156 3.34 16.48 -7.43
CA GLY A 156 3.04 15.71 -8.63
C GLY A 156 1.54 15.49 -8.76
N MET A 157 1.10 15.07 -9.94
CA MET A 157 -0.28 14.71 -10.24
C MET A 157 -0.41 13.18 -10.26
N HIS A 158 -0.88 12.60 -9.16
CA HIS A 158 -1.18 11.18 -9.08
C HIS A 158 -2.42 10.86 -9.90
N GLN A 159 -2.31 9.90 -10.82
CA GLN A 159 -3.36 9.62 -11.80
C GLN A 159 -4.71 9.24 -11.16
N GLU A 160 -4.70 8.66 -9.96
CA GLU A 160 -5.92 8.25 -9.24
C GLU A 160 -6.33 9.18 -8.09
N ARG A 161 -5.37 9.91 -7.51
CA ARG A 161 -5.54 10.65 -6.24
C ARG A 161 -5.42 12.17 -6.39
N GLY A 162 -5.02 12.63 -7.58
CA GLY A 162 -4.85 14.05 -7.88
C GLY A 162 -3.53 14.61 -7.35
N LYS A 163 -3.55 15.90 -6.98
CA LYS A 163 -2.37 16.66 -6.59
C LYS A 163 -1.80 16.16 -5.26
N GLU A 164 -0.53 15.74 -5.26
CA GLU A 164 0.21 15.33 -4.06
C GLU A 164 1.47 16.17 -3.90
N THR A 165 1.53 17.03 -2.89
CA THR A 165 2.76 17.75 -2.51
C THR A 165 3.75 16.83 -1.79
N ILE A 166 5.02 17.22 -1.64
CA ILE A 166 5.96 16.49 -0.78
C ILE A 166 5.40 16.36 0.64
N SER A 167 4.84 17.43 1.20
CA SER A 167 4.12 17.41 2.49
C SER A 167 3.02 16.35 2.52
N HIS A 168 2.23 16.24 1.45
CA HIS A 168 1.16 15.25 1.33
C HIS A 168 1.70 13.81 1.25
N ILE A 169 2.71 13.56 0.42
CA ILE A 169 3.34 12.24 0.26
C ILE A 169 3.90 11.75 1.61
N VAL A 170 4.59 12.63 2.35
CA VAL A 170 5.15 12.32 3.68
C VAL A 170 4.05 11.93 4.67
N ARG A 171 2.89 12.63 4.65
CA ARG A 171 1.74 12.26 5.50
C ARG A 171 1.10 10.95 5.06
N MET A 172 0.94 10.72 3.76
CA MET A 172 0.40 9.47 3.23
C MET A 172 1.23 8.26 3.63
N PHE A 173 2.56 8.35 3.53
CA PHE A 173 3.47 7.27 3.93
C PHE A 173 3.50 7.04 5.44
N ALA A 174 3.39 8.09 6.26
CA ALA A 174 3.23 7.93 7.70
C ALA A 174 1.90 7.22 8.07
N GLY A 175 0.82 7.51 7.37
CA GLY A 175 -0.48 6.84 7.55
C GLY A 175 -0.43 5.37 7.12
N HIS A 176 0.21 5.10 5.99
CA HIS A 176 0.45 3.77 5.44
C HIS A 176 1.26 2.89 6.40
N ASP A 177 2.34 3.44 6.95
CA ASP A 177 3.14 2.80 8.00
C ASP A 177 2.28 2.39 9.21
N LEU A 178 1.48 3.32 9.74
CA LEU A 178 0.63 3.06 10.91
C LEU A 178 -0.44 2.00 10.64
N ASN A 179 -1.04 2.03 9.45
CA ASN A 179 -1.99 1.01 9.00
C ASN A 179 -1.35 -0.39 9.01
N HIS A 180 -0.17 -0.54 8.40
CA HIS A 180 0.50 -1.84 8.34
C HIS A 180 1.13 -2.28 9.66
N LEU A 181 1.61 -1.36 10.49
CA LEU A 181 2.02 -1.67 11.86
C LEU A 181 0.87 -2.28 12.66
N GLY A 182 -0.33 -1.68 12.58
CA GLY A 182 -1.53 -2.23 13.26
C GLY A 182 -1.96 -3.59 12.71
N GLN A 183 -1.77 -3.84 11.41
CA GLN A 183 -1.99 -5.17 10.83
C GLN A 183 -1.00 -6.20 11.37
N ILE A 184 0.31 -5.89 11.33
CA ILE A 184 1.37 -6.79 11.80
C ILE A 184 1.21 -7.07 13.29
N GLU A 185 0.90 -6.08 14.11
CA GLU A 185 0.70 -6.25 15.55
C GLU A 185 -0.41 -7.25 15.86
N ARG A 186 -1.55 -7.16 15.17
CA ARG A 186 -2.67 -8.10 15.32
C ARG A 186 -2.28 -9.52 14.93
N ILE A 187 -1.66 -9.69 13.75
CA ILE A 187 -1.24 -11.01 13.24
C ILE A 187 -0.18 -11.62 14.16
N ALA A 188 0.77 -10.82 14.65
CA ALA A 188 1.80 -11.26 15.58
C ALA A 188 1.19 -11.75 16.91
N LYS A 189 0.22 -11.02 17.45
CA LYS A 189 -0.50 -11.39 18.69
C LYS A 189 -1.25 -12.72 18.52
N GLU A 190 -1.95 -12.91 17.42
CA GLU A 190 -2.66 -14.15 17.11
C GLU A 190 -1.71 -15.33 16.89
N SER A 191 -0.58 -15.09 16.22
CA SER A 191 0.43 -16.12 15.93
C SER A 191 1.19 -16.64 17.15
N ARG A 192 1.17 -15.89 18.27
CA ARG A 192 1.79 -16.31 19.55
C ARG A 192 0.83 -17.08 20.45
N ARG A 193 -0.48 -17.03 20.17
CA ARG A 193 -1.52 -17.73 20.95
C ARG A 193 -1.77 -19.16 20.47
N LYS A 194 -1.23 -19.51 19.30
CA LYS A 194 -1.36 -20.82 18.63
C LYS A 194 0.01 -21.46 18.54
#